data_AF-A0A934QFK5-F1
#
_entry.id   AF-A0A934QFK5-F1
#
_cell.length_a   1.000
_cell.length_b   1.000
_cell.length_c   1.000
_cell.angle_alpha   90.00
_cell.angle_beta   90.00
_cell.angle_gamma   90.00
#
_symmetry.space_group_name_H-M   'P 1'
#
loop_
_entity.id
_entity.type
_entity.pdbx_description
1 polymer ?
#
loop_
_entity_poly.entity_id
_entity_poly.type
_entity_poly.pdbx_seq_one_letter_code
_entity_poly.pdbx_strand_id
1 'polypeptide(L)' 'MRGDDRRSGSLFSYVDLEQRVPSDHPLRVIRTVVDDALQELSPTFSEIYSKRGRPSIPPERLLRALLLQILHGLRSE' A
#
# COMPACT_ATOMS: atom_id res chain seq x y z
N MET A 1 13.23 6.68 10.89
CA MET A 1 13.04 5.24 10.65
C MET A 1 11.90 5.02 9.67
N ARG A 2 12.03 4.05 8.76
CA ARG A 2 10.92 3.63 7.89
C ARG A 2 9.94 2.78 8.70
N GLY A 3 8.64 3.03 8.57
CA GLY A 3 7.63 2.15 9.17
C GLY A 3 7.37 0.90 8.35
N ASP A 4 6.70 -0.08 8.95
CA ASP A 4 6.35 -1.32 8.28
C ASP A 4 5.12 -1.15 7.39
N ASP A 5 5.15 -1.80 6.23
CA ASP A 5 4.00 -1.92 5.33
C ASP A 5 3.05 -3.06 5.74
N ARG A 6 2.62 -3.06 7.01
CA ARG A 6 1.72 -4.12 7.50
C ARG A 6 0.33 -3.89 6.93
N ARG A 7 -0.30 -4.96 6.44
CA ARG A 7 -1.74 -4.95 6.15
C ARG A 7 -2.47 -5.11 7.47
N SER A 8 -3.35 -4.17 7.78
CA SER A 8 -4.33 -4.38 8.84
C SER A 8 -5.35 -5.38 8.30
N GLY A 9 -5.51 -6.52 8.99
CA GLY A 9 -6.58 -7.47 8.72
C GLY A 9 -7.94 -6.91 9.17
N SER A 10 -8.76 -7.72 9.84
CA SER A 10 -10.05 -7.27 10.38
C SER A 10 -9.87 -6.08 11.34
N LEU A 11 -10.17 -4.88 10.88
CA LEU A 11 -10.25 -3.66 11.69
C LEU A 11 -11.68 -3.48 12.18
N PHE A 12 -11.94 -3.74 13.47
CA PHE A 12 -13.19 -3.42 14.21
C PHE A 12 -14.53 -3.71 13.49
N SER A 13 -14.51 -4.61 12.50
CA SER A 13 -15.62 -5.01 11.64
C SER A 13 -15.60 -6.53 11.61
N TYR A 14 -16.76 -7.16 11.80
CA TYR A 14 -16.94 -8.61 11.65
C TYR A 14 -16.76 -9.08 10.19
N VAL A 15 -16.53 -8.15 9.26
CA VAL A 15 -16.33 -8.42 7.84
C VAL A 15 -14.94 -7.95 7.44
N ASP A 16 -14.18 -8.87 6.84
CA ASP A 16 -12.90 -8.59 6.20
C ASP A 16 -13.13 -7.68 4.98
N LEU A 17 -12.37 -6.58 4.88
CA LEU A 17 -12.47 -5.65 3.76
C LEU A 17 -12.11 -6.33 2.43
N GLU A 18 -11.23 -7.33 2.45
CA GLU A 18 -10.87 -8.11 1.26
C GLU A 18 -12.04 -8.94 0.73
N GLN A 19 -13.04 -9.27 1.56
CA GLN A 19 -14.25 -9.96 1.15
C GLN A 19 -15.27 -9.04 0.46
N ARG A 20 -15.10 -7.71 0.58
CA ARG A 20 -16.00 -6.74 -0.07
C ARG A 20 -15.65 -6.47 -1.53
N VAL A 21 -14.42 -6.79 -1.94
CA VAL A 21 -13.97 -6.59 -3.32
C VAL A 21 -14.22 -7.89 -4.10
N PRO A 22 -14.96 -7.88 -5.23
CA PRO A 22 -15.17 -9.07 -6.05
C PRO A 22 -13.86 -9.77 -6.43
N SER A 23 -13.89 -11.10 -6.57
CA SER A 23 -12.70 -11.90 -6.92
C SER A 23 -12.19 -11.62 -8.34
N ASP A 24 -13.07 -11.18 -9.22
CA ASP A 24 -12.81 -10.82 -10.62
C ASP A 24 -12.52 -9.32 -10.81
N HIS A 25 -12.43 -8.55 -9.72
CA HIS A 25 -12.20 -7.12 -9.79
C HIS A 25 -10.80 -6.80 -10.38
N PRO A 26 -10.68 -5.89 -11.37
CA PRO A 26 -9.41 -5.62 -12.05
C PRO A 26 -8.30 -5.11 -11.12
N LEU A 27 -8.66 -4.39 -10.05
CA LEU A 27 -7.70 -3.96 -9.03
C LEU A 27 -6.97 -5.12 -8.34
N ARG A 28 -7.50 -6.34 -8.34
CA ARG A 28 -6.78 -7.50 -7.77
C ARG A 28 -5.53 -7.83 -8.60
N VAL A 29 -5.65 -7.82 -9.92
CA VAL A 29 -4.50 -8.04 -10.82
C VAL A 29 -3.51 -6.88 -10.73
N ILE A 30 -4.02 -5.64 -10.75
CA ILE A 30 -3.18 -4.44 -10.63
C ILE A 30 -2.41 -4.46 -9.31
N ARG A 31 -3.06 -4.83 -8.21
CA ARG A 31 -2.42 -4.95 -6.89
C ARG A 31 -1.24 -5.91 -6.93
N THR A 32 -1.37 -7.10 -7.52
CA THR A 32 -0.27 -8.06 -7.61
C THR A 32 0.93 -7.44 -8.31
N VAL A 33 0.73 -6.85 -9.49
CA VAL A 33 1.81 -6.23 -10.27
C VAL A 33 2.48 -5.09 -9.50
N VAL A 34 1.69 -4.28 -8.80
CA VAL A 34 2.19 -3.15 -8.02
C VAL A 34 2.93 -3.62 -6.78
N ASP A 35 2.42 -4.65 -6.09
CA ASP A 35 3.06 -5.22 -4.90
C ASP A 35 4.44 -5.80 -5.25
N ASP A 36 4.55 -6.51 -6.39
CA ASP A 36 5.81 -7.05 -6.89
C ASP A 36 6.82 -5.92 -7.18
N ALA A 37 6.41 -4.89 -7.92
CA ALA A 37 7.27 -3.75 -8.24
C ALA A 37 7.71 -2.97 -6.97
N LEU A 38 6.82 -2.81 -5.99
CA LEU A 38 7.13 -2.16 -4.73
C LEU A 38 8.07 -3.00 -3.87
N GLN A 39 7.96 -4.34 -3.92
CA GLN A 39 8.87 -5.24 -3.24
C GLN A 39 10.30 -5.13 -3.80
N GLU A 40 10.45 -5.04 -5.13
CA GLU A 40 11.74 -4.82 -5.79
C GLU A 40 12.38 -3.46 -5.40
N LEU A 41 11.57 -2.42 -5.21
CA LEU A 41 12.03 -1.08 -4.83
C LEU A 41 12.28 -0.91 -3.32
N SER A 42 11.79 -1.83 -2.48
CA SER A 42 11.87 -1.74 -1.02
C SER A 42 13.29 -1.61 -0.46
N PRO A 43 14.33 -2.29 -1.00
CA PRO A 43 15.71 -2.07 -0.56
C PRO A 43 16.16 -0.62 -0.79
N THR A 44 15.92 -0.08 -1.99
CA THR A 44 16.25 1.31 -2.36
C THR A 44 15.54 2.31 -1.45
N PHE A 45 14.27 2.08 -1.15
CA PHE A 45 13.56 2.92 -0.19
C PHE A 45 14.17 2.84 1.19
N SER A 46 14.69 1.68 1.62
CA SER A 46 15.28 1.53 2.95
C SER A 46 16.56 2.33 3.12
N GLU A 47 17.33 2.51 2.04
CA GLU A 47 18.59 3.28 2.05
C GLU A 47 18.39 4.76 2.37
N ILE A 48 17.25 5.35 1.95
CA ILE A 48 16.96 6.77 2.14
C ILE A 48 16.35 7.10 3.51
N TYR A 49 16.02 6.11 4.33
CA TYR A 49 15.46 6.32 5.68
C TYR A 49 16.52 6.25 6.78
N SER A 50 16.45 7.18 7.74
CA SER A 50 17.27 7.11 8.95
C SER A 50 17.01 5.83 9.75
N LYS A 51 18.07 5.21 10.28
CA LYS A 51 17.99 4.02 11.16
C LYS A 51 17.41 4.30 12.54
N ARG A 52 17.22 5.57 12.93
CA ARG A 52 16.73 5.98 14.26
C ARG A 52 15.50 6.90 14.15
N GLY A 53 14.85 7.12 15.28
CA GLY A 53 13.68 8.00 15.40
C GLY A 53 12.34 7.30 15.15
N ARG A 54 11.25 8.08 15.20
CA ARG A 54 9.88 7.58 15.00
C ARG A 54 9.72 6.95 13.60
N PRO A 55 9.07 5.77 13.48
CA PRO A 55 8.74 5.21 12.18
C PRO A 55 7.80 6.12 11.39
N SER A 56 8.15 6.39 10.13
CA SER A 56 7.32 7.11 9.17
C SER A 56 6.26 6.21 8.55
N ILE A 57 5.37 6.78 7.74
CA ILE A 57 4.57 6.00 6.80
C ILE A 57 5.50 5.48 5.68
N PRO A 58 5.49 4.18 5.35
CA PRO A 58 6.29 3.64 4.26
C PRO A 58 5.82 4.17 2.89
N PRO A 59 6.74 4.38 1.93
CA PRO A 59 6.41 4.94 0.62
C PRO A 59 5.40 4.08 -0.16
N GLU A 60 5.41 2.76 0.03
CA GLU A 60 4.47 1.83 -0.63
C GLU A 60 3.00 2.15 -0.39
N ARG A 61 2.67 2.66 0.79
CA ARG A 61 1.29 3.05 1.12
C ARG A 61 0.87 4.29 0.35
N LEU A 62 1.77 5.28 0.25
CA LEU A 62 1.53 6.50 -0.49
C LEU A 62 1.44 6.22 -1.99
N LEU A 63 2.34 5.39 -2.52
CA LEU A 63 2.35 5.02 -3.94
C LEU A 63 1.08 4.24 -4.34
N ARG A 64 0.61 3.30 -3.50
CA ARG A 64 -0.67 2.62 -3.77
C ARG A 64 -1.86 3.57 -3.72
N ALA A 65 -1.88 4.51 -2.78
CA ALA A 65 -2.93 5.52 -2.72
C ALA A 65 -2.93 6.44 -3.96
N LEU A 66 -1.76 6.92 -4.38
CA LEU A 66 -1.59 7.75 -5.58
C LEU A 66 -2.04 7.00 -6.84
N LEU A 67 -1.72 5.71 -6.95
CA LEU A 67 -2.16 4.89 -8.07
C LEU A 67 -3.68 4.79 -8.14
N LEU A 68 -4.34 4.55 -7.00
CA LEU A 68 -5.80 4.54 -6.92
C LEU A 68 -6.39 5.90 -7.30
N GLN A 69 -5.76 7.00 -6.88
CA GLN A 69 -6.18 8.34 -7.30
C GLN A 69 -6.14 8.50 -8.80
N ILE A 70 -5.04 8.09 -9.45
CA ILE A 70 -4.87 8.18 -10.91
C ILE A 70 -5.88 7.29 -11.64
N LEU A 71 -6.04 6.03 -11.21
CA LEU A 71 -6.91 5.05 -11.87
C LEU A 71 -8.40 5.42 -11.80
N HIS A 72 -8.81 6.12 -10.73
CA HIS A 72 -10.21 6.48 -10.49
C HIS A 72 -10.50 7.98 -10.59
N GLY A 73 -9.51 8.79 -10.97
CA GLY A 73 -9.65 10.25 -11.04
C GLY A 73 -9.99 10.90 -9.70
N LEU A 74 -9.57 10.30 -8.58
CA LEU A 74 -9.80 10.88 -7.25
C LEU A 74 -8.87 12.08 -7.06
N ARG A 75 -9.40 13.17 -6.51
CA ARG A 75 -8.60 14.37 -6.21
C ARG A 75 -7.86 14.17 -4.89
N SER A 76 -6.69 14.78 -4.77
CA SER A 76 -6.04 15.00 -3.48
C SER A 76 -6.68 16.23 -2.82
N GLU A 77 -7.32 16.04 -1.67
CA GLU A 77 -7.72 17.12 -0.76
C GLU A 77 -6.69 17.28 0.36
#